data_AF-A0A1F1UUF9-F1
#
_entry.id   AF-A0A1F1UUF9-F1
#
_cell.length_a   1.000
_cell.length_b   1.000
_cell.length_c   1.000
_cell.angle_alpha   90.00
_cell.angle_beta   90.00
_cell.angle_gamma   90.00
#
_symmetry.space_group_name_H-M   'P 1'
#
loop_
_entity.id
_entity.type
_entity.pdbx_description
1 polymer ?
#
loop_
_entity_poly.entity_id
_entity_poly.type
_entity_poly.pdbx_seq_one_letter_code
_entity_poly.pdbx_strand_id
1 'polypeptide(L)'
;MDAPNTYEAKPRGRSVSVVLGLIFIAVVIAAVALGRGLLPFGSDGDEKDSGAESNRQSQGNVQQLHGVIGSEKRAFFEDPKVKDRLAALGYSVSVTTAGSRQIATTTDIAAQDFVFPSSGPATQKVREQGSGYSVDFPFFSPMAVASWKPIADLLVAEGVVAEQNGAYTLDVNKYMDLARSGKRWRDLGDAFPSPRNVQIRSTDIRTSNSAAMYLSLLAWEVAQREPDRANDVGFLVDEIAPFFTAQGYSEASSSGPFADYLSQGMGAVPMVMVYEAQFIGEQMRDNSRIRDDMVLLQLSPTVLANHGIVGVSEGGRELGRLLTNDPELQRLAAYHGFRPATSGNLAQEMEDRGLDAPADYVNSIDPPSYDRLEQLIDGVGQRYGGAPAPVKEEE
;
A
#
# COMPACT_ATOMS: atom_id res chain seq x y z
N MET A 1 -31.88 -34.49 54.51
CA MET A 1 -30.99 -35.38 55.28
C MET A 1 -30.01 -36.00 54.30
N ASP A 2 -28.75 -35.69 54.53
CA ASP A 2 -27.49 -36.34 54.16
C ASP A 2 -27.06 -36.50 52.69
N ALA A 3 -26.00 -35.75 52.37
CA ALA A 3 -25.03 -35.93 51.29
C ALA A 3 -23.92 -36.93 51.72
N PRO A 4 -22.80 -37.10 50.99
CA PRO A 4 -22.53 -37.17 49.54
C PRO A 4 -21.77 -38.48 49.18
N ASN A 5 -21.38 -38.67 47.91
CA ASN A 5 -20.19 -39.48 47.61
C ASN A 5 -19.34 -38.82 46.52
N THR A 6 -18.10 -38.53 46.90
CA THR A 6 -17.04 -37.83 46.19
C THR A 6 -16.30 -38.76 45.24
N TYR A 7 -16.02 -38.31 44.02
CA TYR A 7 -14.97 -38.89 43.18
C TYR A 7 -13.62 -38.26 43.52
N GLU A 8 -12.71 -39.04 44.10
CA GLU A 8 -11.29 -38.71 44.29
C GLU A 8 -10.57 -38.64 42.94
N ALA A 9 -9.95 -37.49 42.64
CA ALA A 9 -8.98 -37.36 41.56
C ALA A 9 -7.57 -37.66 42.08
N LYS A 10 -6.94 -38.70 41.53
CA LYS A 10 -5.57 -39.14 41.83
C LYS A 10 -4.54 -38.16 41.23
N PRO A 11 -3.52 -37.67 41.96
CA PRO A 11 -2.53 -36.74 41.42
C PRO A 11 -1.43 -37.52 40.68
N ARG A 12 -1.25 -37.25 39.38
CA ARG A 12 -0.05 -37.66 38.62
C ARG A 12 0.41 -36.49 37.77
N GLY A 13 1.68 -36.08 37.92
CA GLY A 13 2.38 -35.30 36.91
C GLY A 13 3.22 -34.09 37.34
N ARG A 14 3.30 -33.72 38.63
CA ARG A 14 4.11 -32.53 39.04
C ARG A 14 5.63 -32.74 39.00
N SER A 15 6.14 -33.98 39.01
CA SER A 15 7.59 -34.24 39.00
C SER A 15 8.21 -34.21 37.60
N VAL A 16 7.45 -34.54 36.56
CA VAL A 16 7.94 -34.59 35.16
C VAL A 16 8.09 -33.18 34.59
N SER A 17 7.16 -32.28 34.90
CA SER A 17 7.21 -30.88 34.42
C SER A 17 8.33 -30.06 35.05
N VAL A 18 8.73 -30.38 36.30
CA VAL A 18 9.86 -29.70 36.97
C VAL A 18 11.20 -30.16 36.39
N VAL A 19 11.34 -31.44 36.05
CA VAL A 19 12.55 -31.98 35.42
C VAL A 19 12.72 -31.44 34.00
N LEU A 20 11.63 -31.34 33.22
CA LEU A 20 11.66 -30.71 31.89
C LEU A 20 11.99 -29.22 31.95
N GLY A 21 11.47 -28.49 32.95
CA GLY A 21 11.80 -27.07 33.17
C GLY A 21 13.28 -26.85 33.48
N LEU A 22 13.89 -27.72 34.29
CA LEU A 22 15.31 -27.62 34.65
C LEU A 22 16.24 -27.95 33.46
N ILE A 23 15.86 -28.91 32.61
CA ILE A 23 16.61 -29.22 31.38
C ILE A 23 16.57 -28.04 30.41
N PHE A 24 15.40 -27.41 30.24
CA PHE A 24 15.26 -26.25 29.35
C PHE A 24 16.11 -25.06 29.81
N ILE A 25 16.17 -24.80 31.11
CA ILE A 25 17.01 -23.74 31.68
C ILE A 25 18.51 -24.05 31.45
N ALA A 26 18.94 -25.30 31.62
CA ALA A 26 20.32 -25.69 31.36
C ALA A 26 20.73 -25.54 29.88
N VAL A 27 19.82 -25.87 28.94
CA VAL A 27 20.06 -25.71 27.50
C VAL A 27 20.14 -24.22 27.11
N VAL A 28 19.29 -23.37 27.68
CA VAL A 28 19.32 -21.92 27.43
C VAL A 28 20.62 -21.30 27.98
N ILE A 29 21.07 -21.71 29.16
CA ILE A 29 22.34 -21.23 29.74
C ILE A 29 23.54 -21.68 28.88
N ALA A 30 23.55 -22.92 28.39
CA ALA A 30 24.60 -23.42 27.51
C ALA A 30 24.64 -22.69 26.15
N ALA A 31 23.48 -22.39 25.57
CA ALA A 31 23.38 -21.64 24.31
C ALA A 31 23.86 -20.19 24.47
N VAL A 32 23.56 -19.54 25.60
CA VAL A 32 24.03 -18.18 25.91
C VAL A 32 25.53 -18.16 26.19
N ALA A 33 26.09 -19.20 26.83
CA ALA A 33 27.53 -19.32 27.07
C ALA A 33 28.34 -19.56 25.78
N LEU A 34 27.79 -20.34 24.84
CA LEU A 34 28.36 -20.56 23.50
C LEU A 34 28.26 -19.30 22.62
N GLY A 35 27.14 -18.56 22.68
CA GLY A 35 26.97 -17.29 21.98
C GLY A 35 27.80 -16.13 22.54
N ARG A 36 28.31 -16.25 23.78
CA ARG A 36 29.13 -15.23 24.45
C ARG A 36 30.60 -15.65 24.66
N GLY A 37 31.04 -16.76 24.09
CA GLY A 37 32.45 -17.19 24.10
C GLY A 37 33.03 -17.47 25.49
N LEU A 38 32.22 -17.96 26.43
CA LEU A 38 32.55 -17.99 27.87
C LEU A 38 32.96 -19.37 28.43
N LEU A 39 33.39 -20.32 27.60
CA LEU A 39 33.97 -21.60 28.05
C LEU A 39 35.45 -21.73 27.68
N PRO A 40 36.33 -22.10 28.62
CA PRO A 40 37.75 -22.29 28.36
C PRO A 40 37.98 -23.74 27.89
N PHE A 41 38.07 -23.95 26.58
CA PHE A 41 38.72 -25.13 26.03
C PHE A 41 40.01 -24.69 25.36
N GLY A 42 41.10 -24.83 26.10
CA GLY A 42 42.45 -24.64 25.62
C GLY A 42 42.90 -25.81 24.74
N SER A 43 43.66 -25.47 23.71
CA SER A 43 44.69 -26.30 23.12
C SER A 43 45.73 -25.36 22.56
N ASP A 44 46.78 -25.15 23.36
CA ASP A 44 48.00 -24.46 22.97
C ASP A 44 48.64 -25.13 21.75
N GLY A 45 49.11 -24.29 20.83
CA GLY A 45 49.83 -24.68 19.63
C GLY A 45 50.44 -23.45 18.98
N ASP A 46 51.47 -22.90 19.62
CA ASP A 46 52.35 -21.91 19.04
C ASP A 46 53.07 -22.52 17.83
N GLU A 47 52.70 -22.10 16.62
CA GLU A 47 53.57 -22.22 15.46
C GLU A 47 53.52 -20.91 14.67
N LYS A 48 54.68 -20.23 14.65
CA LYS A 48 54.95 -19.06 13.82
C LYS A 48 54.86 -19.49 12.35
N ASP A 49 53.97 -18.86 11.59
CA ASP A 49 54.22 -18.68 10.16
C ASP A 49 53.86 -17.28 9.68
N SER A 50 54.81 -16.77 8.93
CA SER A 50 54.86 -15.52 8.21
C SER A 50 54.02 -15.58 6.93
N GLY A 51 53.26 -14.51 6.65
CA GLY A 51 52.77 -14.22 5.30
C GLY A 51 51.31 -14.57 5.03
N ALA A 52 50.42 -13.64 5.35
CA ALA A 52 49.15 -13.44 4.63
C ALA A 52 48.63 -12.02 4.90
N GLU A 53 49.38 -11.01 4.46
CA GLU A 53 48.71 -9.81 3.96
C GLU A 53 47.90 -10.20 2.71
N SER A 54 46.78 -9.50 2.50
CA SER A 54 45.92 -9.60 1.31
C SER A 54 44.99 -10.82 1.22
N ASN A 55 43.94 -10.85 2.04
CA ASN A 55 42.59 -11.11 1.50
C ASN A 55 41.42 -10.65 2.41
N ARG A 56 41.51 -9.45 2.99
CA ARG A 56 40.31 -8.65 3.28
C ARG A 56 40.02 -7.76 2.06
N GLN A 57 39.69 -8.37 0.93
CA GLN A 57 39.06 -7.65 -0.16
C GLN A 57 37.62 -7.33 0.28
N SER A 58 37.43 -6.11 0.78
CA SER A 58 36.28 -5.25 0.52
C SER A 58 34.93 -5.98 0.31
N GLN A 59 34.36 -6.56 1.37
CA GLN A 59 32.92 -6.40 1.55
C GLN A 59 32.74 -4.94 1.97
N GLY A 60 32.42 -4.09 0.99
CA GLY A 60 32.18 -2.67 1.23
C GLY A 60 31.21 -2.49 2.38
N ASN A 61 31.48 -1.53 3.26
CA ASN A 61 30.64 -1.26 4.42
C ASN A 61 29.25 -0.80 3.95
N VAL A 62 28.31 -1.73 3.81
CA VAL A 62 26.94 -1.45 3.37
C VAL A 62 26.27 -0.54 4.40
N GLN A 63 25.84 0.65 3.98
CA GLN A 63 25.14 1.59 4.83
C GLN A 63 23.72 1.09 5.08
N GLN A 64 23.37 0.93 6.36
CA GLN A 64 22.02 0.57 6.77
C GLN A 64 21.15 1.82 6.81
N LEU A 65 19.98 1.77 6.19
CA LEU A 65 18.98 2.83 6.22
C LEU A 65 17.65 2.27 6.70
N HIS A 66 16.95 3.03 7.55
CA HIS A 66 15.59 2.70 7.97
C HIS A 66 14.61 3.83 7.64
N GLY A 67 13.42 3.45 7.18
CA GLY A 67 12.40 4.42 6.83
C GLY A 67 10.98 3.89 6.90
N VAL A 68 10.03 4.81 6.80
CA VAL A 68 8.59 4.51 6.83
C VAL A 68 7.97 4.75 5.47
N ILE A 69 7.27 3.76 4.92
CA ILE A 69 6.70 3.80 3.56
C ILE A 69 5.18 3.58 3.57
N GLY A 70 4.49 4.07 2.54
CA GLY A 70 3.14 3.57 2.24
C GLY A 70 3.15 2.09 1.84
N SER A 71 2.14 1.32 2.29
CA SER A 71 2.10 -0.15 2.20
C SER A 71 2.15 -0.72 0.79
N GLU A 72 1.68 0.02 -0.21
CA GLU A 72 1.71 -0.40 -1.61
C GLU A 72 3.13 -0.56 -2.17
N LYS A 73 4.14 0.03 -1.52
CA LYS A 73 5.55 -0.11 -1.89
C LYS A 73 6.26 -1.29 -1.20
N ARG A 74 5.60 -1.98 -0.27
CA ARG A 74 6.22 -3.08 0.51
C ARG A 74 6.80 -4.16 -0.40
N ALA A 75 6.02 -4.63 -1.38
CA ALA A 75 6.45 -5.68 -2.31
C ALA A 75 7.72 -5.28 -3.11
N PHE A 76 7.84 -4.01 -3.49
CA PHE A 76 9.03 -3.50 -4.17
C PHE A 76 10.27 -3.56 -3.27
N PHE A 77 10.20 -3.04 -2.04
CA PHE A 77 11.34 -3.07 -1.12
C PHE A 77 11.67 -4.47 -0.59
N GLU A 78 10.71 -5.39 -0.61
CA GLU A 78 10.91 -6.78 -0.22
C GLU A 78 11.51 -7.66 -1.32
N ASP A 79 11.41 -7.23 -2.58
CA ASP A 79 11.93 -7.94 -3.76
C ASP A 79 13.44 -8.21 -3.62
N PRO A 80 13.90 -9.48 -3.67
CA PRO A 80 15.32 -9.82 -3.65
C PRO A 80 16.14 -9.04 -4.69
N LYS A 81 15.61 -8.80 -5.89
CA LYS A 81 16.33 -8.06 -6.94
C LYS A 81 16.55 -6.60 -6.57
N VAL A 82 15.57 -5.98 -5.90
CA VAL A 82 15.69 -4.61 -5.39
C VAL A 82 16.71 -4.55 -4.27
N LYS A 83 16.67 -5.49 -3.32
CA LYS A 83 17.64 -5.61 -2.23
C LYS A 83 19.06 -5.83 -2.76
N ASP A 84 19.24 -6.72 -3.72
CA ASP A 84 20.54 -7.01 -4.34
C ASP A 84 21.07 -5.78 -5.08
N ARG A 85 20.19 -5.06 -5.81
CA ARG A 85 20.58 -3.82 -6.50
C ARG A 85 21.00 -2.74 -5.51
N LEU A 86 20.25 -2.52 -4.43
CA LEU A 86 20.60 -1.57 -3.38
C LEU A 86 21.91 -1.96 -2.68
N ALA A 87 22.12 -3.23 -2.39
CA ALA A 87 23.35 -3.74 -1.76
C ALA A 87 24.57 -3.53 -2.67
N ALA A 88 24.42 -3.76 -3.98
CA ALA A 88 25.46 -3.45 -4.97
C ALA A 88 25.77 -1.95 -5.07
N LEU A 89 24.79 -1.09 -4.74
CA LEU A 89 24.95 0.36 -4.64
C LEU A 89 25.45 0.82 -3.24
N GLY A 90 25.71 -0.12 -2.32
CA GLY A 90 26.26 0.16 -0.99
C GLY A 90 25.21 0.41 0.10
N TYR A 91 23.93 0.09 -0.13
CA TYR A 91 22.84 0.34 0.81
C TYR A 91 22.08 -0.94 1.17
N SER A 92 21.65 -1.04 2.42
CA SER A 92 20.69 -2.03 2.89
C SER A 92 19.55 -1.28 3.56
N VAL A 93 18.33 -1.49 3.05
CA VAL A 93 17.16 -0.68 3.40
C VAL A 93 16.16 -1.55 4.16
N SER A 94 15.83 -1.11 5.38
CA SER A 94 14.75 -1.67 6.19
C SER A 94 13.56 -0.71 6.19
N VAL A 95 12.35 -1.24 6.07
CA VAL A 95 11.13 -0.42 5.98
C VAL A 95 10.07 -0.91 6.96
N THR A 96 9.33 0.04 7.53
CA THR A 96 8.03 -0.21 8.15
C THR A 96 6.94 0.50 7.34
N THR A 97 5.69 0.07 7.48
CA THR A 97 4.59 0.68 6.73
C THR A 97 3.70 1.54 7.59
N ALA A 98 3.30 2.70 7.07
CA ALA A 98 2.26 3.55 7.66
C ALA A 98 1.42 4.20 6.56
N GLY A 99 0.21 4.67 6.92
CA GLY A 99 -0.59 5.47 5.97
C GLY A 99 0.09 6.81 5.68
N SER A 100 -0.04 7.34 4.46
CA SER A 100 0.65 8.58 4.06
C SER A 100 0.37 9.77 5.00
N ARG A 101 -0.86 9.88 5.53
CA ARG A 101 -1.22 10.89 6.54
C ARG A 101 -0.52 10.68 7.87
N GLN A 102 -0.40 9.43 8.32
CA GLN A 102 0.33 9.06 9.55
C GLN A 102 1.82 9.36 9.42
N ILE A 103 2.39 9.11 8.23
CA ILE A 103 3.77 9.51 7.90
C ILE A 103 3.94 11.02 8.07
N ALA A 104 2.97 11.81 7.61
CA ALA A 104 3.03 13.26 7.69
C ALA A 104 2.74 13.87 9.07
N THR A 105 2.13 13.14 10.01
CA THR A 105 1.57 13.74 11.24
C THR A 105 2.06 13.13 12.54
N THR A 106 2.25 11.81 12.60
CA THR A 106 2.54 11.12 13.87
C THR A 106 3.81 10.28 13.83
N THR A 107 4.43 10.14 12.67
CA THR A 107 5.74 9.48 12.55
C THR A 107 6.83 10.41 13.08
N ASP A 108 7.72 9.87 13.91
CA ASP A 108 8.94 10.57 14.29
C ASP A 108 9.91 10.59 13.10
N ILE A 109 9.73 11.57 12.22
CA ILE A 109 10.50 11.73 10.97
C ILE A 109 11.99 11.94 11.27
N ALA A 110 12.32 12.65 12.35
CA ALA A 110 13.72 12.93 12.72
C ALA A 110 14.48 11.67 13.12
N ALA A 111 13.77 10.63 13.57
CA ALA A 111 14.34 9.33 13.88
C ALA A 111 14.53 8.43 12.65
N GLN A 112 14.09 8.82 11.45
CA GLN A 112 14.21 8.02 10.22
C GLN A 112 15.34 8.52 9.32
N ASP A 113 15.88 7.65 8.47
CA ASP A 113 16.74 8.10 7.37
C ASP A 113 15.93 8.69 6.22
N PHE A 114 14.75 8.13 5.96
CA PHE A 114 13.82 8.62 4.96
C PHE A 114 12.37 8.27 5.32
N VAL A 115 11.42 8.98 4.71
CA VAL A 115 10.02 8.57 4.70
C VAL A 115 9.47 8.63 3.28
N PHE A 116 8.51 7.78 2.95
CA PHE A 116 8.02 7.63 1.58
C PHE A 116 6.48 7.58 1.50
N PRO A 117 5.81 8.74 1.71
CA PRO A 117 4.37 8.88 1.48
C PRO A 117 3.94 8.52 0.06
N SER A 118 2.64 8.27 -0.10
CA SER A 118 2.00 7.82 -1.35
C SER A 118 1.12 8.91 -1.95
N SER A 119 1.35 10.16 -1.57
CA SER A 119 0.67 11.32 -2.12
C SER A 119 1.51 12.58 -2.03
N GLY A 120 1.45 13.40 -3.08
CA GLY A 120 2.12 14.69 -3.15
C GLY A 120 1.84 15.60 -1.95
N PRO A 121 0.57 15.78 -1.51
CA PRO A 121 0.26 16.60 -0.34
C PRO A 121 0.94 16.11 0.94
N ALA A 122 0.97 14.80 1.20
CA ALA A 122 1.64 14.26 2.39
C ALA A 122 3.16 14.43 2.30
N THR A 123 3.76 14.21 1.13
CA THR A 123 5.19 14.47 0.89
C THR A 123 5.54 15.94 1.13
N GLN A 124 4.74 16.87 0.63
CA GLN A 124 4.94 18.31 0.87
C GLN A 124 4.82 18.65 2.37
N LYS A 125 3.83 18.10 3.06
CA LYS A 125 3.66 18.32 4.51
C LYS A 125 4.85 17.81 5.33
N VAL A 126 5.42 16.66 4.99
CA VAL A 126 6.64 16.14 5.64
C VAL A 126 7.81 17.07 5.33
N ARG A 127 7.97 17.49 4.08
CA ARG A 127 9.04 18.36 3.63
C ARG A 127 9.08 19.68 4.42
N GLU A 128 7.93 20.28 4.68
CA GLU A 128 7.82 21.54 5.43
C GLU A 128 8.30 21.44 6.89
N GLN A 129 8.44 20.22 7.43
CA GLN A 129 8.89 19.99 8.81
C GLN A 129 10.42 20.05 8.98
N GLY A 130 11.18 20.04 7.90
CA GLY A 130 12.65 20.04 7.94
C GLY A 130 13.29 20.77 6.77
N SER A 131 14.00 21.86 7.06
CA SER A 131 14.69 22.69 6.05
C SER A 131 15.81 21.94 5.30
N GLY A 132 16.35 20.88 5.89
CA GLY A 132 17.42 20.07 5.31
C GLY A 132 16.95 18.84 4.52
N TYR A 133 15.66 18.53 4.46
CA TYR A 133 15.22 17.28 3.82
C TYR A 133 15.51 17.27 2.30
N SER A 134 15.41 16.14 1.61
CA SER A 134 15.30 16.07 0.12
C SER A 134 13.92 15.54 -0.27
N VAL A 135 13.52 15.69 -1.53
CA VAL A 135 12.25 15.22 -2.07
C VAL A 135 12.56 14.84 -3.50
N ASP A 136 12.31 13.57 -3.78
CA ASP A 136 12.43 13.00 -5.10
C ASP A 136 11.14 12.23 -5.39
N PHE A 137 10.72 12.19 -6.65
CA PHE A 137 9.52 11.48 -7.09
C PHE A 137 9.94 10.39 -8.08
N PRO A 138 10.41 9.22 -7.59
CA PRO A 138 10.94 8.18 -8.46
C PRO A 138 9.87 7.55 -9.36
N PHE A 139 8.62 7.49 -8.90
CA PHE A 139 7.52 6.88 -9.64
C PHE A 139 6.15 7.33 -9.11
N PHE A 140 5.11 7.08 -9.89
CA PHE A 140 3.71 7.42 -9.56
C PHE A 140 2.77 6.28 -9.97
N SER A 141 1.53 6.34 -9.49
CA SER A 141 0.45 5.45 -9.94
C SER A 141 -0.86 6.24 -10.09
N PRO A 142 -1.53 6.20 -11.24
CA PRO A 142 -2.91 6.63 -11.36
C PRO A 142 -3.83 5.86 -10.39
N MET A 143 -4.89 6.52 -9.93
CA MET A 143 -6.03 5.84 -9.32
C MET A 143 -6.87 5.17 -10.40
N ALA A 144 -7.32 3.96 -10.11
CA ALA A 144 -8.12 3.13 -11.01
C ALA A 144 -9.16 2.32 -10.23
N VAL A 145 -10.07 1.66 -10.94
CA VAL A 145 -11.04 0.74 -10.34
C VAL A 145 -10.79 -0.67 -10.85
N ALA A 146 -10.42 -1.59 -9.96
CA ALA A 146 -10.41 -3.01 -10.30
C ALA A 146 -11.84 -3.54 -10.29
N SER A 147 -12.22 -4.24 -11.35
CA SER A 147 -13.57 -4.75 -11.55
C SER A 147 -13.53 -6.05 -12.36
N TRP A 148 -14.67 -6.46 -12.88
CA TRP A 148 -14.86 -7.71 -13.59
C TRP A 148 -15.48 -7.42 -14.94
N LYS A 149 -15.13 -8.18 -15.97
CA LYS A 149 -15.67 -7.98 -17.32
C LYS A 149 -17.21 -7.90 -17.36
N PRO A 150 -17.97 -8.78 -16.68
CA PRO A 150 -19.44 -8.65 -16.63
C PRO A 150 -19.93 -7.35 -15.97
N ILE A 151 -19.18 -6.82 -15.00
CA ILE A 151 -19.50 -5.54 -14.34
C ILE A 151 -19.19 -4.38 -15.27
N ALA A 152 -18.02 -4.40 -15.93
CA ALA A 152 -17.61 -3.39 -16.89
C ALA A 152 -18.61 -3.31 -18.05
N ASP A 153 -19.03 -4.44 -18.60
CA ASP A 153 -19.99 -4.51 -19.71
C ASP A 153 -21.37 -3.94 -19.33
N LEU A 154 -21.84 -4.16 -18.08
CA LEU A 154 -23.06 -3.50 -17.57
C LEU A 154 -22.90 -1.98 -17.52
N LEU A 155 -21.73 -1.48 -17.09
CA LEU A 155 -21.46 -0.04 -17.02
C LEU A 155 -21.26 0.59 -18.40
N VAL A 156 -20.76 -0.19 -19.38
CA VAL A 156 -20.70 0.22 -20.79
C VAL A 156 -22.12 0.39 -21.35
N ALA A 157 -23.03 -0.55 -21.08
CA ALA A 157 -24.42 -0.45 -21.51
C ALA A 157 -25.15 0.78 -20.92
N GLU A 158 -24.78 1.20 -19.71
CA GLU A 158 -25.28 2.43 -19.07
C GLU A 158 -24.55 3.70 -19.54
N GLY A 159 -23.53 3.58 -20.39
CA GLY A 159 -22.76 4.72 -20.91
C GLY A 159 -21.85 5.41 -19.87
N VAL A 160 -21.63 4.76 -18.72
CA VAL A 160 -20.74 5.21 -17.63
C VAL A 160 -19.30 4.81 -17.90
N VAL A 161 -19.09 3.68 -18.58
CA VAL A 161 -17.78 3.20 -19.02
C VAL A 161 -17.71 3.25 -20.55
N ALA A 162 -16.59 3.71 -21.09
CA ALA A 162 -16.25 3.54 -22.49
C ALA A 162 -15.25 2.40 -22.63
N GLU A 163 -15.46 1.52 -23.61
CA GLU A 163 -14.51 0.47 -23.99
C GLU A 163 -13.92 0.82 -25.36
N GLN A 164 -12.59 0.78 -25.46
CA GLN A 164 -11.85 1.02 -26.69
C GLN A 164 -10.66 0.06 -26.76
N ASN A 165 -10.66 -0.85 -27.73
CA ASN A 165 -9.56 -1.80 -27.96
C ASN A 165 -9.19 -2.64 -26.72
N GLY A 166 -10.18 -3.05 -25.93
CA GLY A 166 -10.01 -3.82 -24.69
C GLY A 166 -9.74 -2.97 -23.45
N ALA A 167 -9.46 -1.67 -23.61
CA ALA A 167 -9.26 -0.76 -22.49
C ALA A 167 -10.59 -0.14 -22.05
N TYR A 168 -10.86 -0.18 -20.73
CA TYR A 168 -12.06 0.38 -20.14
C TYR A 168 -11.74 1.70 -19.42
N THR A 169 -12.53 2.74 -19.70
CA THR A 169 -12.43 4.05 -19.02
C THR A 169 -13.77 4.41 -18.41
N LEU A 170 -13.80 4.57 -17.08
CA LEU A 170 -14.95 5.02 -16.30
C LEU A 170 -14.97 6.55 -16.23
N ASP A 171 -16.07 7.14 -16.69
CA ASP A 171 -16.36 8.57 -16.58
C ASP A 171 -16.85 8.86 -15.15
N VAL A 172 -16.02 9.54 -14.35
CA VAL A 172 -16.27 9.75 -12.91
C VAL A 172 -17.55 10.56 -12.71
N ASN A 173 -17.79 11.55 -13.55
CA ASN A 173 -18.98 12.39 -13.50
C ASN A 173 -20.26 11.56 -13.72
N LYS A 174 -20.29 10.74 -14.78
CA LYS A 174 -21.45 9.87 -15.05
C LYS A 174 -21.62 8.78 -13.98
N TYR A 175 -20.53 8.24 -13.46
CA TYR A 175 -20.58 7.30 -12.35
C TYR A 175 -21.21 7.94 -11.10
N MET A 176 -20.88 9.20 -10.80
CA MET A 176 -21.49 9.93 -9.68
C MET A 176 -23.01 10.05 -9.84
N ASP A 177 -23.50 10.30 -11.06
CA ASP A 177 -24.94 10.35 -11.33
C ASP A 177 -25.58 8.97 -11.16
N LEU A 178 -24.94 7.91 -11.67
CA LEU A 178 -25.42 6.55 -11.50
C LEU A 178 -25.50 6.15 -10.03
N ALA A 179 -24.44 6.40 -9.25
CA ALA A 179 -24.39 6.08 -7.83
C ALA A 179 -25.46 6.85 -7.02
N ARG A 180 -25.75 8.11 -7.41
CA ARG A 180 -26.78 8.95 -6.77
C ARG A 180 -28.21 8.58 -7.16
N SER A 181 -28.40 7.96 -8.32
CA SER A 181 -29.73 7.57 -8.80
C SER A 181 -30.44 6.53 -7.90
N GLY A 182 -29.69 5.83 -7.05
CA GLY A 182 -30.20 4.74 -6.21
C GLY A 182 -30.41 3.42 -6.97
N LYS A 183 -29.99 3.34 -8.24
CA LYS A 183 -29.98 2.09 -9.01
C LYS A 183 -29.17 1.01 -8.30
N ARG A 184 -29.68 -0.21 -8.34
CA ARG A 184 -29.02 -1.43 -7.85
C ARG A 184 -28.42 -2.18 -9.02
N TRP A 185 -27.47 -3.07 -8.72
CA TRP A 185 -26.82 -3.88 -9.75
C TRP A 185 -27.81 -4.67 -10.62
N ARG A 186 -28.83 -5.28 -9.99
CA ARG A 186 -29.92 -5.99 -10.69
C ARG A 186 -30.76 -5.12 -11.62
N ASP A 187 -30.71 -3.80 -11.48
CA ASP A 187 -31.48 -2.87 -12.31
C ASP A 187 -30.74 -2.53 -13.62
N LEU A 188 -29.46 -2.90 -13.75
CA LEU A 188 -28.61 -2.65 -14.92
C LEU A 188 -28.63 -3.85 -15.90
N GLY A 189 -28.95 -5.04 -15.40
CA GLY A 189 -29.02 -6.27 -16.21
C GLY A 189 -28.78 -7.55 -15.41
N ASP A 190 -29.01 -8.69 -16.07
CA ASP A 190 -29.01 -10.02 -15.43
C ASP A 190 -27.62 -10.59 -15.14
N ALA A 191 -26.56 -10.00 -15.70
CA ALA A 191 -25.18 -10.47 -15.51
C ALA A 191 -24.72 -10.35 -14.05
N PHE A 192 -25.33 -9.46 -13.26
CA PHE A 192 -25.07 -9.33 -11.83
C PHE A 192 -26.34 -8.94 -11.05
N PRO A 193 -27.23 -9.88 -10.72
CA PRO A 193 -28.56 -9.62 -10.16
C PRO A 193 -28.51 -9.31 -8.65
N SER A 194 -27.56 -8.49 -8.22
CA SER A 194 -27.36 -8.10 -6.82
C SER A 194 -28.31 -6.97 -6.41
N PRO A 195 -28.92 -7.02 -5.22
CA PRO A 195 -29.77 -5.94 -4.71
C PRO A 195 -28.98 -4.75 -4.14
N ARG A 196 -27.65 -4.83 -4.11
CA ARG A 196 -26.77 -3.73 -3.64
C ARG A 196 -26.74 -2.59 -4.64
N ASN A 197 -26.51 -1.37 -4.14
CA ASN A 197 -26.32 -0.18 -4.96
C ASN A 197 -25.05 -0.28 -5.80
N VAL A 198 -25.03 0.44 -6.92
CA VAL A 198 -23.80 0.62 -7.73
C VAL A 198 -22.85 1.54 -6.98
N GLN A 199 -21.73 1.01 -6.51
CA GLN A 199 -20.76 1.75 -5.73
C GLN A 199 -19.36 1.15 -5.90
N ILE A 200 -18.36 2.01 -6.01
CA ILE A 200 -16.96 1.66 -5.89
C ILE A 200 -16.64 1.47 -4.41
N ARG A 201 -16.16 0.28 -4.02
CA ARG A 201 -15.67 0.04 -2.66
C ARG A 201 -14.34 0.76 -2.47
N SER A 202 -14.21 1.52 -1.39
CA SER A 202 -12.96 2.20 -0.99
C SER A 202 -12.56 1.80 0.44
N THR A 203 -11.31 2.03 0.80
CA THR A 203 -10.83 1.98 2.19
C THR A 203 -11.47 3.06 3.06
N ASP A 204 -11.26 2.98 4.38
CA ASP A 204 -11.66 4.00 5.35
C ASP A 204 -10.88 5.32 5.14
N ILE A 205 -11.64 6.40 4.93
CA ILE A 205 -11.10 7.75 4.65
C ILE A 205 -10.24 8.31 5.79
N ARG A 206 -10.48 7.87 7.04
CA ARG A 206 -9.81 8.39 8.23
C ARG A 206 -8.36 7.92 8.34
N THR A 207 -7.97 6.88 7.59
CA THR A 207 -6.65 6.26 7.74
C THR A 207 -5.96 5.96 6.41
N SER A 208 -6.68 5.91 5.29
CA SER A 208 -6.13 5.47 4.00
C SER A 208 -5.93 6.60 2.98
N ASN A 209 -4.82 6.55 2.26
CA ASN A 209 -4.51 7.50 1.19
C ASN A 209 -5.33 7.25 -0.09
N SER A 210 -5.63 6.00 -0.46
CA SER A 210 -6.43 5.72 -1.66
C SER A 210 -7.84 6.31 -1.54
N ALA A 211 -8.42 6.28 -0.34
CA ALA A 211 -9.66 6.96 -0.03
C ALA A 211 -9.53 8.49 -0.14
N ALA A 212 -8.40 9.07 0.30
CA ALA A 212 -8.14 10.50 0.16
C ALA A 212 -7.99 10.92 -1.31
N MET A 213 -7.38 10.09 -2.17
CA MET A 213 -7.31 10.35 -3.61
C MET A 213 -8.68 10.22 -4.28
N TYR A 214 -9.50 9.23 -3.88
CA TYR A 214 -10.88 9.14 -4.35
C TYR A 214 -11.74 10.33 -3.90
N LEU A 215 -11.58 10.78 -2.65
CA LEU A 215 -12.20 12.01 -2.14
C LEU A 215 -11.79 13.22 -2.96
N SER A 216 -10.52 13.31 -3.36
CA SER A 216 -10.01 14.40 -4.19
C SER A 216 -10.70 14.44 -5.56
N LEU A 217 -10.91 13.28 -6.19
CA LEU A 217 -11.67 13.15 -7.44
C LEU A 217 -13.11 13.63 -7.28
N LEU A 218 -13.82 13.11 -6.27
CA LEU A 218 -15.21 13.49 -6.03
C LEU A 218 -15.36 14.98 -5.69
N ALA A 219 -14.44 15.53 -4.89
CA ALA A 219 -14.44 16.95 -4.55
C ALA A 219 -14.22 17.84 -5.77
N TRP A 220 -13.31 17.44 -6.67
CA TRP A 220 -13.09 18.15 -7.92
C TRP A 220 -14.34 18.12 -8.80
N GLU A 221 -14.97 16.96 -8.99
CA GLU A 221 -16.21 16.84 -9.78
C GLU A 221 -17.37 17.67 -9.21
N VAL A 222 -17.59 17.65 -7.89
CA VAL A 222 -18.61 18.49 -7.26
C VAL A 222 -18.30 19.97 -7.45
N ALA A 223 -17.03 20.37 -7.29
CA ALA A 223 -16.61 21.76 -7.52
C ALA A 223 -16.80 22.20 -8.97
N GLN A 224 -16.58 21.33 -9.95
CA GLN A 224 -16.81 21.62 -11.36
C GLN A 224 -18.32 21.79 -11.68
N ARG A 225 -19.18 21.01 -11.01
CA ARG A 225 -20.64 21.11 -11.14
C ARG A 225 -21.19 22.39 -10.51
N GLU A 226 -20.60 22.82 -9.39
CA GLU A 226 -21.06 23.98 -8.61
C GLU A 226 -19.89 24.93 -8.27
N PRO A 227 -19.33 25.66 -9.26
CA PRO A 227 -18.11 26.46 -9.08
C PRO A 227 -18.22 27.54 -7.99
N ASP A 228 -19.40 28.13 -7.83
CA ASP A 228 -19.66 29.16 -6.81
C ASP A 228 -19.53 28.62 -5.37
N ARG A 229 -19.65 27.29 -5.20
CA ARG A 229 -19.57 26.61 -3.91
C ARG A 229 -18.32 25.73 -3.78
N ALA A 230 -17.40 25.77 -4.74
CA ALA A 230 -16.18 24.97 -4.74
C ALA A 230 -15.31 25.15 -3.47
N ASN A 231 -15.37 26.32 -2.85
CA ASN A 231 -14.62 26.61 -1.61
C ASN A 231 -15.38 26.28 -0.32
N ASP A 232 -16.67 25.96 -0.39
CA ASP A 232 -17.50 25.59 0.78
C ASP A 232 -17.24 24.13 1.19
N VAL A 233 -16.48 23.93 2.27
CA VAL A 233 -16.16 22.59 2.81
C VAL A 233 -17.43 21.84 3.20
N GLY A 234 -18.39 22.52 3.83
CA GLY A 234 -19.60 21.88 4.35
C GLY A 234 -20.43 21.31 3.21
N PHE A 235 -20.61 22.10 2.15
CA PHE A 235 -21.26 21.66 0.92
C PHE A 235 -20.58 20.46 0.29
N LEU A 236 -19.26 20.53 0.06
CA LEU A 236 -18.53 19.42 -0.55
C LEU A 236 -18.66 18.15 0.30
N VAL A 237 -18.53 18.27 1.63
CA VAL A 237 -18.67 17.12 2.54
C VAL A 237 -20.07 16.51 2.45
N ASP A 238 -21.14 17.30 2.41
CA ASP A 238 -22.51 16.82 2.28
C ASP A 238 -22.74 16.05 0.97
N GLU A 239 -22.19 16.57 -0.14
CA GLU A 239 -22.31 15.97 -1.46
C GLU A 239 -21.50 14.67 -1.62
N ILE A 240 -20.37 14.56 -0.91
CA ILE A 240 -19.40 13.48 -1.10
C ILE A 240 -19.56 12.35 -0.09
N ALA A 241 -19.96 12.64 1.16
CA ALA A 241 -20.04 11.64 2.21
C ALA A 241 -20.83 10.36 1.84
N PRO A 242 -21.95 10.40 1.09
CA PRO A 242 -22.67 9.21 0.68
C PRO A 242 -21.84 8.19 -0.11
N PHE A 243 -20.83 8.63 -0.88
CA PHE A 243 -19.94 7.73 -1.64
C PHE A 243 -19.04 6.88 -0.76
N PHE A 244 -18.91 7.24 0.52
CA PHE A 244 -18.12 6.51 1.52
C PHE A 244 -19.01 5.80 2.53
N THR A 245 -20.09 6.42 3.00
CA THR A 245 -20.90 5.85 4.09
C THR A 245 -21.85 4.75 3.62
N ALA A 246 -22.25 4.75 2.34
CA ALA A 246 -23.17 3.74 1.80
C ALA A 246 -22.56 2.33 1.64
N GLN A 247 -21.22 2.20 1.71
CA GLN A 247 -20.53 0.92 1.48
C GLN A 247 -20.46 0.01 2.73
N GLY A 248 -20.80 0.52 3.91
CA GLY A 248 -20.67 -0.21 5.18
C GLY A 248 -19.23 -0.22 5.75
N TYR A 249 -18.87 -1.28 6.48
CA TYR A 249 -17.54 -1.40 7.11
C TYR A 249 -16.42 -1.39 6.06
N SER A 250 -15.33 -0.67 6.35
CA SER A 250 -14.21 -0.43 5.45
C SER A 250 -12.88 -0.65 6.15
N GLU A 251 -11.90 -1.21 5.45
CA GLU A 251 -10.57 -1.50 6.00
C GLU A 251 -9.65 -0.28 5.99
N ALA A 252 -8.60 -0.31 6.81
CA ALA A 252 -7.72 0.83 7.04
C ALA A 252 -6.63 1.05 5.98
N SER A 253 -6.35 0.06 5.13
CA SER A 253 -5.28 0.10 4.11
C SER A 253 -5.77 -0.42 2.76
N SER A 254 -5.28 0.11 1.64
CA SER A 254 -5.72 -0.26 0.28
C SER A 254 -5.27 -1.64 -0.14
N SER A 255 -4.24 -2.18 0.52
CA SER A 255 -3.79 -3.57 0.33
C SER A 255 -4.90 -4.56 0.68
N GLY A 256 -5.73 -4.23 1.67
CA GLY A 256 -6.80 -5.08 2.15
C GLY A 256 -7.95 -5.22 1.14
N PRO A 257 -8.61 -4.13 0.68
CA PRO A 257 -9.67 -4.22 -0.32
C PRO A 257 -9.22 -4.81 -1.65
N PHE A 258 -7.96 -4.63 -2.05
CA PHE A 258 -7.41 -5.29 -3.24
C PHE A 258 -7.18 -6.79 -3.01
N ALA A 259 -6.68 -7.21 -1.83
CA ALA A 259 -6.58 -8.62 -1.47
C ALA A 259 -7.97 -9.30 -1.44
N ASP A 260 -8.99 -8.60 -0.94
CA ASP A 260 -10.40 -9.03 -0.99
C ASP A 260 -10.87 -9.23 -2.43
N TYR A 261 -10.56 -8.30 -3.33
CA TYR A 261 -10.90 -8.41 -4.75
C TYR A 261 -10.29 -9.66 -5.39
N LEU A 262 -9.00 -9.92 -5.12
CA LEU A 262 -8.30 -11.09 -5.65
C LEU A 262 -8.84 -12.42 -5.11
N SER A 263 -9.39 -12.45 -3.90
CA SER A 263 -9.74 -13.68 -3.19
C SER A 263 -11.24 -13.98 -3.08
N GLN A 264 -12.10 -12.96 -3.00
CA GLN A 264 -13.53 -13.11 -2.70
C GLN A 264 -14.42 -13.06 -3.95
N GLY A 265 -13.90 -12.59 -5.09
CA GLY A 265 -14.60 -12.59 -6.37
C GLY A 265 -15.68 -11.50 -6.54
N MET A 266 -16.27 -11.45 -7.74
CA MET A 266 -17.26 -10.45 -8.18
C MET A 266 -18.47 -10.35 -7.25
N GLY A 267 -18.91 -11.48 -6.69
CA GLY A 267 -20.02 -11.53 -5.74
C GLY A 267 -19.78 -10.69 -4.49
N ALA A 268 -18.57 -10.67 -3.96
CA ALA A 268 -18.23 -9.86 -2.80
C ALA A 268 -17.81 -8.45 -3.20
N VAL A 269 -16.90 -8.33 -4.17
CA VAL A 269 -16.22 -7.08 -4.54
C VAL A 269 -16.40 -6.78 -6.03
N PRO A 270 -17.54 -6.22 -6.46
CA PRO A 270 -17.80 -5.94 -7.88
C PRO A 270 -16.93 -4.79 -8.44
N MET A 271 -16.61 -3.80 -7.62
CA MET A 271 -15.72 -2.68 -7.95
C MET A 271 -14.95 -2.26 -6.71
N VAL A 272 -13.65 -2.03 -6.85
CA VAL A 272 -12.79 -1.52 -5.77
C VAL A 272 -11.82 -0.46 -6.27
N MET A 273 -11.68 0.62 -5.51
CA MET A 273 -10.70 1.68 -5.75
C MET A 273 -9.30 1.19 -5.41
N VAL A 274 -8.39 1.27 -6.38
CA VAL A 274 -7.00 0.79 -6.27
C VAL A 274 -6.03 1.79 -6.89
N TYR A 275 -4.75 1.66 -6.54
CA TYR A 275 -3.69 2.19 -7.41
C TYR A 275 -3.54 1.25 -8.61
N GLU A 276 -3.41 1.79 -9.83
CA GLU A 276 -3.08 1.01 -11.03
C GLU A 276 -1.90 0.06 -10.79
N ALA A 277 -0.86 0.54 -10.10
CA ALA A 277 0.32 -0.25 -9.77
C ALA A 277 0.02 -1.53 -8.97
N GLN A 278 -1.02 -1.55 -8.13
CA GLN A 278 -1.40 -2.78 -7.41
C GLN A 278 -1.93 -3.84 -8.37
N PHE A 279 -2.77 -3.45 -9.33
CA PHE A 279 -3.34 -4.36 -10.31
C PHE A 279 -2.27 -4.87 -11.28
N ILE A 280 -1.51 -3.94 -11.89
CA ILE A 280 -0.46 -4.29 -12.84
C ILE A 280 0.66 -5.06 -12.15
N GLY A 281 1.09 -4.63 -10.96
CA GLY A 281 2.11 -5.33 -10.19
C GLY A 281 1.72 -6.77 -9.86
N GLU A 282 0.44 -7.04 -9.58
CA GLU A 282 -0.06 -8.41 -9.42
C GLU A 282 -0.13 -9.15 -10.77
N GLN A 283 -0.52 -8.49 -11.86
CA GLN A 283 -0.56 -9.05 -13.22
C GLN A 283 0.82 -9.49 -13.71
N MET A 284 1.87 -8.76 -13.35
CA MET A 284 3.26 -8.99 -13.77
C MET A 284 3.93 -10.20 -13.10
N ARG A 285 3.33 -10.75 -12.04
CA ARG A 285 3.88 -11.89 -11.28
C ARG A 285 3.73 -13.19 -12.07
N ASP A 286 4.74 -14.05 -11.99
CA ASP A 286 4.71 -15.37 -12.63
C ASP A 286 3.53 -16.25 -12.15
N ASN A 287 3.10 -16.06 -10.90
CA ASN A 287 1.94 -16.71 -10.30
C ASN A 287 0.80 -15.72 -10.02
N SER A 288 0.51 -14.87 -11.01
CA SER A 288 -0.53 -13.85 -10.90
C SER A 288 -1.88 -14.43 -10.49
N ARG A 289 -2.56 -13.72 -9.59
CA ARG A 289 -3.98 -13.97 -9.26
C ARG A 289 -4.94 -13.22 -10.19
N ILE A 290 -4.43 -12.37 -11.09
CA ILE A 290 -5.23 -11.71 -12.11
C ILE A 290 -5.68 -12.75 -13.14
N ARG A 291 -6.99 -12.76 -13.42
CA ARG A 291 -7.64 -13.69 -14.35
C ARG A 291 -8.20 -12.93 -15.55
N ASP A 292 -8.51 -13.64 -16.63
CA ASP A 292 -9.07 -13.03 -17.85
C ASP A 292 -10.42 -12.31 -17.66
N ASP A 293 -11.16 -12.65 -16.60
CA ASP A 293 -12.42 -11.99 -16.24
C ASP A 293 -12.23 -10.75 -15.35
N MET A 294 -11.01 -10.49 -14.88
CA MET A 294 -10.64 -9.31 -14.10
C MET A 294 -10.20 -8.20 -15.03
N VAL A 295 -10.71 -6.99 -14.81
CA VAL A 295 -10.38 -5.82 -15.64
C VAL A 295 -10.05 -4.62 -14.77
N LEU A 296 -9.20 -3.75 -15.30
CA LEU A 296 -8.88 -2.45 -14.71
C LEU A 296 -9.62 -1.35 -15.47
N LEU A 297 -10.48 -0.61 -14.77
CA LEU A 297 -11.14 0.57 -15.31
C LEU A 297 -10.28 1.79 -14.99
N GLN A 298 -9.76 2.44 -16.02
CA GLN A 298 -9.12 3.74 -15.89
C GLN A 298 -10.16 4.79 -15.52
N LEU A 299 -9.78 5.80 -14.74
CA LEU A 299 -10.68 6.88 -14.35
C LEU A 299 -10.47 8.10 -15.25
N SER A 300 -11.56 8.73 -15.67
CA SER A 300 -11.53 10.04 -16.33
C SER A 300 -12.44 11.04 -15.59
N PRO A 301 -11.88 12.07 -14.94
CA PRO A 301 -10.45 12.24 -14.66
C PRO A 301 -9.92 11.20 -13.65
N THR A 302 -8.59 11.06 -13.57
CA THR A 302 -7.89 10.32 -12.49
C THR A 302 -7.09 11.27 -11.59
N VAL A 303 -6.61 10.78 -10.45
CA VAL A 303 -5.60 11.43 -9.62
C VAL A 303 -4.32 10.63 -9.72
N LEU A 304 -3.19 11.31 -9.93
CA LEU A 304 -1.88 10.68 -9.92
C LEU A 304 -1.36 10.62 -8.47
N ALA A 305 -1.28 9.42 -7.91
CA ALA A 305 -0.61 9.19 -6.65
C ALA A 305 0.91 9.28 -6.87
N ASN A 306 1.45 10.48 -6.77
CA ASN A 306 2.88 10.72 -6.82
C ASN A 306 3.53 10.19 -5.54
N HIS A 307 4.37 9.17 -5.67
CA HIS A 307 5.13 8.64 -4.54
C HIS A 307 6.38 9.51 -4.39
N GLY A 308 6.37 10.40 -3.40
CA GLY A 308 7.50 11.26 -3.10
C GLY A 308 8.28 10.76 -1.90
N ILE A 309 9.55 10.41 -2.09
CA ILE A 309 10.46 10.04 -1.01
C ILE A 309 11.08 11.31 -0.43
N VAL A 310 11.00 11.45 0.90
CA VAL A 310 11.63 12.53 1.66
C VAL A 310 12.87 11.99 2.35
N GLY A 311 14.06 12.41 1.87
CA GLY A 311 15.34 12.05 2.49
C GLY A 311 15.60 12.93 3.71
N VAL A 312 15.74 12.31 4.89
CA VAL A 312 15.97 13.01 6.16
C VAL A 312 17.47 13.08 6.46
N SER A 313 18.14 11.92 6.46
CA SER A 313 19.60 11.80 6.60
C SER A 313 20.32 11.91 5.26
N GLU A 314 21.64 12.06 5.26
CA GLU A 314 22.45 12.04 4.02
C GLU A 314 22.22 10.75 3.21
N GLY A 315 22.19 9.60 3.88
CA GLY A 315 21.90 8.31 3.24
C GLY A 315 20.48 8.22 2.68
N GLY A 316 19.47 8.76 3.39
CA GLY A 316 18.11 8.80 2.87
C GLY A 316 17.93 9.72 1.66
N ARG A 317 18.67 10.83 1.60
CA ARG A 317 18.69 11.71 0.42
C ARG A 317 19.30 10.99 -0.78
N GLU A 318 20.40 10.27 -0.56
CA GLU A 318 21.03 9.50 -1.62
C GLU A 318 20.16 8.34 -2.07
N LEU A 319 19.44 7.66 -1.16
CA LEU A 319 18.44 6.66 -1.53
C LEU A 319 17.35 7.25 -2.43
N GLY A 320 16.83 8.45 -2.11
CA GLY A 320 15.85 9.14 -2.97
C GLY A 320 16.38 9.41 -4.38
N ARG A 321 17.64 9.85 -4.48
CA ARG A 321 18.33 10.04 -5.76
C ARG A 321 18.51 8.72 -6.51
N LEU A 322 18.92 7.64 -5.84
CA LEU A 322 19.14 6.33 -6.45
C LEU A 322 17.85 5.71 -6.96
N LEU A 323 16.78 5.71 -6.15
CA LEU A 323 15.46 5.23 -6.57
C LEU A 323 14.96 5.97 -7.81
N THR A 324 15.32 7.24 -7.97
CA THR A 324 14.89 8.09 -9.08
C THR A 324 15.76 7.93 -10.32
N ASN A 325 17.05 7.67 -10.19
CA ASN A 325 18.00 7.78 -11.31
C ASN A 325 18.68 6.46 -11.70
N ASP A 326 18.64 5.43 -10.85
CA ASP A 326 19.21 4.14 -11.18
C ASP A 326 18.29 3.39 -12.16
N PRO A 327 18.76 3.06 -13.39
CA PRO A 327 17.89 2.46 -14.40
C PRO A 327 17.32 1.10 -13.99
N GLU A 328 18.07 0.31 -13.22
CA GLU A 328 17.59 -1.01 -12.77
C GLU A 328 16.56 -0.88 -11.66
N LEU A 329 16.72 0.05 -10.70
CA LEU A 329 15.68 0.32 -9.70
C LEU A 329 14.40 0.86 -10.34
N GLN A 330 14.51 1.72 -11.35
CA GLN A 330 13.35 2.22 -12.10
C GLN A 330 12.67 1.12 -12.91
N ARG A 331 13.45 0.24 -13.55
CA ARG A 331 12.95 -0.95 -14.26
C ARG A 331 12.22 -1.90 -13.30
N LEU A 332 12.78 -2.13 -12.10
CA LEU A 332 12.13 -2.91 -11.06
C LEU A 332 10.86 -2.23 -10.54
N ALA A 333 10.82 -0.90 -10.42
CA ALA A 333 9.60 -0.19 -10.06
C ALA A 333 8.49 -0.41 -11.11
N ALA A 334 8.82 -0.40 -12.40
CA ALA A 334 7.90 -0.77 -13.48
C ALA A 334 7.46 -2.23 -13.39
N TYR A 335 8.36 -3.17 -13.08
CA TYR A 335 7.98 -4.56 -12.83
C TYR A 335 6.96 -4.71 -11.68
N HIS A 336 7.03 -3.84 -10.67
CA HIS A 336 6.05 -3.75 -9.58
C HIS A 336 4.81 -2.90 -9.94
N GLY A 337 4.61 -2.57 -11.21
CA GLY A 337 3.43 -1.88 -11.74
C GLY A 337 3.45 -0.36 -11.61
N PHE A 338 4.47 0.23 -10.97
CA PHE A 338 4.57 1.68 -10.88
C PHE A 338 4.96 2.30 -12.23
N ARG A 339 4.56 3.54 -12.47
CA ARG A 339 5.03 4.31 -13.63
C ARG A 339 6.31 5.06 -13.25
N PRO A 340 7.48 4.71 -13.83
CA PRO A 340 8.74 5.39 -13.52
C PRO A 340 8.73 6.84 -14.00
N ALA A 341 9.43 7.72 -13.29
CA ALA A 341 9.43 9.16 -13.59
C ALA A 341 10.53 9.59 -14.57
N THR A 342 11.68 8.89 -14.61
CA THR A 342 12.87 9.35 -15.36
C THR A 342 13.32 8.37 -16.44
N SER A 343 13.35 7.08 -16.12
CA SER A 343 13.88 6.01 -16.95
C SER A 343 13.12 4.73 -16.62
N GLY A 344 13.10 3.75 -17.52
CA GLY A 344 12.18 2.62 -17.41
C GLY A 344 10.84 2.91 -18.07
N ASN A 345 10.21 1.87 -18.61
CA ASN A 345 8.99 1.99 -19.39
C ASN A 345 8.06 0.86 -18.99
N LEU A 346 6.97 1.20 -18.28
CA LEU A 346 5.97 0.23 -17.85
C LEU A 346 5.35 -0.52 -19.04
N ALA A 347 5.08 0.18 -20.16
CA ALA A 347 4.57 -0.45 -21.36
C ALA A 347 5.55 -1.48 -21.91
N GLN A 348 6.83 -1.14 -22.00
CA GLN A 348 7.85 -2.09 -22.47
C GLN A 348 7.97 -3.31 -21.54
N GLU A 349 7.99 -3.11 -20.22
CA GLU A 349 8.08 -4.23 -19.26
C GLU A 349 6.86 -5.17 -19.36
N MET A 350 5.67 -4.61 -19.61
CA MET A 350 4.45 -5.40 -19.84
C MET A 350 4.50 -6.15 -21.18
N GLU A 351 4.88 -5.46 -22.27
CA GLU A 351 4.99 -6.04 -23.61
C GLU A 351 6.03 -7.17 -23.67
N ASP A 352 7.17 -7.00 -23.01
CA ASP A 352 8.23 -8.03 -22.90
C ASP A 352 7.73 -9.32 -22.22
N ARG A 353 6.62 -9.23 -21.50
CA ARG A 353 5.92 -10.35 -20.83
C ARG A 353 4.68 -10.81 -21.57
N GLY A 354 4.41 -10.27 -22.76
CA GLY A 354 3.23 -10.59 -23.56
C GLY A 354 1.93 -10.06 -22.99
N LEU A 355 2.00 -9.03 -22.14
CA LEU A 355 0.84 -8.29 -21.64
C LEU A 355 0.61 -7.03 -22.48
N ASP A 356 -0.65 -6.60 -22.57
CA ASP A 356 -0.99 -5.34 -23.22
C ASP A 356 -0.36 -4.16 -22.47
N ALA A 357 0.15 -3.18 -23.21
CA ALA A 357 0.64 -1.93 -22.64
C ALA A 357 -0.45 -1.25 -21.78
N PRO A 358 -0.06 -0.59 -20.67
CA PRO A 358 -1.03 0.12 -19.86
C PRO A 358 -1.59 1.30 -20.65
N ALA A 359 -2.87 1.60 -20.47
CA ALA A 359 -3.50 2.74 -21.13
C ALA A 359 -2.76 4.05 -20.80
N ASP A 360 -2.70 4.97 -21.76
CA ASP A 360 -2.27 6.34 -21.49
C ASP A 360 -3.32 7.05 -20.62
N TYR A 361 -2.87 7.80 -19.63
CA TYR A 361 -3.73 8.68 -18.85
C TYR A 361 -3.63 10.09 -19.44
N VAL A 362 -4.74 10.61 -19.95
CA VAL A 362 -4.77 11.91 -20.65
C VAL A 362 -5.45 12.99 -19.80
N ASN A 363 -6.22 12.59 -18.79
CA ASN A 363 -7.04 13.48 -17.98
C ASN A 363 -6.82 13.24 -16.48
N SER A 364 -5.90 13.99 -15.87
CA SER A 364 -5.62 13.91 -14.44
C SER A 364 -5.82 15.25 -13.73
N ILE A 365 -6.20 15.19 -12.46
CA ILE A 365 -6.35 16.35 -11.59
C ILE A 365 -5.36 16.28 -10.42
N ASP A 366 -4.94 17.45 -9.95
CA ASP A 366 -4.14 17.55 -8.74
C ASP A 366 -5.02 17.41 -7.50
N PRO A 367 -4.60 16.64 -6.48
CA PRO A 367 -5.31 16.61 -5.21
C PRO A 367 -5.25 17.99 -4.53
N PRO A 368 -6.25 18.34 -3.68
CA PRO A 368 -6.19 19.56 -2.88
C PRO A 368 -4.90 19.64 -2.05
N SER A 369 -4.52 20.86 -1.66
CA SER A 369 -3.45 21.08 -0.66
C SER A 369 -3.71 20.23 0.59
N TYR A 370 -2.65 19.82 1.30
CA TYR A 370 -2.76 18.95 2.47
C TYR A 370 -3.82 19.42 3.46
N ASP A 371 -3.76 20.68 3.92
CA ASP A 371 -4.69 21.19 4.94
C ASP A 371 -6.15 21.21 4.44
N ARG A 372 -6.39 21.51 3.15
CA ARG A 372 -7.75 21.46 2.55
C ARG A 372 -8.25 20.02 2.45
N LEU A 373 -7.37 19.08 2.07
CA LEU A 373 -7.71 17.67 2.00
C LEU A 373 -8.06 17.12 3.39
N GLU A 374 -7.32 17.49 4.43
CA GLU A 374 -7.63 17.10 5.82
C GLU A 374 -8.99 17.64 6.27
N GLN A 375 -9.35 18.89 5.95
CA GLN A 375 -10.68 19.42 6.26
C GLN A 375 -11.82 18.59 5.65
N LEU A 376 -11.65 18.17 4.39
CA LEU A 376 -12.63 17.32 3.71
C LEU A 376 -12.66 15.91 4.31
N ILE A 377 -11.50 15.33 4.60
CA ILE A 377 -11.38 14.01 5.21
C ILE A 377 -12.05 13.99 6.57
N ASP A 378 -11.77 14.97 7.42
CA ASP A 378 -12.36 15.05 8.76
C ASP A 378 -13.88 15.24 8.67
N GLY A 379 -14.34 16.12 7.78
CA GLY A 379 -15.76 16.35 7.54
C GLY A 379 -16.49 15.08 7.09
N VAL A 380 -15.94 14.34 6.11
CA VAL A 380 -16.52 13.06 5.65
C VAL A 380 -16.39 11.98 6.72
N GLY A 381 -15.26 11.92 7.42
CA GLY A 381 -14.97 10.96 8.47
C GLY A 381 -15.97 11.05 9.63
N GLN A 382 -16.43 12.25 9.98
CA GLN A 382 -17.47 12.47 10.98
C GLN A 382 -18.84 11.89 10.57
N ARG A 383 -19.09 11.64 9.28
CA ARG A 383 -20.35 11.09 8.77
C ARG A 383 -20.49 9.58 8.91
N TYR A 384 -19.45 8.87 9.36
CA TYR A 384 -19.48 7.42 9.63
C TYR A 384 -20.29 7.01 10.88
N GLY A 385 -21.09 7.91 11.46
CA GLY A 385 -22.09 7.57 12.47
C GLY A 385 -21.53 7.09 13.82
N GLY A 386 -20.32 7.52 14.20
CA GLY A 386 -19.72 7.18 15.50
C GLY A 386 -19.03 5.81 15.57
N ALA A 387 -18.97 5.06 14.45
CA ALA A 387 -18.12 3.87 14.38
C ALA A 387 -16.65 4.27 14.61
N PRO A 388 -15.90 3.60 15.50
CA PRO A 388 -14.49 3.91 15.71
C PRO A 388 -13.68 3.72 14.41
N ALA A 389 -12.59 4.46 14.27
CA ALA A 389 -11.65 4.22 13.18
C ALA A 389 -11.11 2.79 13.29
N PRO A 390 -11.02 2.04 12.18
CA PRO A 390 -10.37 0.73 12.23
C PRO A 390 -8.94 0.91 12.74
N VAL A 391 -8.57 0.09 13.72
CA VAL A 391 -7.19 0.02 14.21
C VAL A 391 -6.38 -0.63 13.09
N LYS A 392 -5.33 0.05 12.61
CA LYS A 392 -4.38 -0.58 11.69
C LYS A 392 -3.61 -1.63 12.47
N GLU A 393 -3.71 -2.90 12.07
CA GLU A 393 -2.85 -3.95 12.59
C GLU A 393 -1.39 -3.59 12.25
N GLU A 394 -0.52 -3.61 13.25
CA GLU A 394 0.93 -3.64 13.04
C GLU A 394 1.26 -5.02 12.45
N GLU A 395 1.27 -5.10 11.11
CA GLU A 395 1.77 -6.28 10.37
C GLU A 395 3.26 -6.15 10.05
#